data_AF-A0A920ABB3-F1
#
_entry.id   AF-A0A920ABB3-F1
#
_cell.length_a   1.000
_cell.length_b   1.000
_cell.length_c   1.000
_cell.angle_alpha   90.00
_cell.angle_beta   90.00
_cell.angle_gamma   90.00
#
_symmetry.space_group_name_H-M   'P 1'
#
loop_
_entity.id
_entity.type
_entity.pdbx_description
1 polymer ?
#
loop_
_entity_poly.entity_id
_entity_poly.type
_entity_poly.pdbx_seq_one_letter_code
_entity_poly.pdbx_strand_id
1 'polypeptide(L)'
;MGKGNLTLVLFLSVIFLLIFSMYRISQPRVLSIEEMKVNGFIKYGQYEEVRNFELIDHNNTKFSKENFAKNKLNLIYFGYTTCPTECPVMMSVMKSIYTKIDTENIQFYLISLILKLILLKD
;
A
#
# COMPACT_ATOMS: atom_id res chain seq x y z
N MET A 1 6.97 -6.10 -53.79
CA MET A 1 7.70 -6.56 -52.59
C MET A 1 8.26 -7.95 -52.86
N GLY A 2 9.58 -8.15 -52.72
CA GLY A 2 10.19 -9.47 -52.87
C GLY A 2 9.75 -10.43 -51.76
N LYS A 3 9.69 -11.74 -52.05
CA LYS A 3 9.25 -12.79 -51.10
C LYS A 3 10.00 -12.71 -49.75
N GLY A 4 11.29 -12.36 -49.77
CA GLY A 4 12.10 -12.18 -48.55
C GLY A 4 11.61 -11.05 -47.63
N ASN A 5 11.16 -9.93 -48.19
CA ASN A 5 10.63 -8.81 -47.39
C ASN A 5 9.28 -9.17 -46.76
N LEU A 6 8.48 -10.00 -47.43
CA LEU A 6 7.20 -10.47 -46.89
C LEU A 6 7.41 -11.43 -45.69
N THR A 7 8.35 -12.37 -45.80
CA THR A 7 8.69 -13.28 -44.70
C THR A 7 9.23 -12.52 -43.49
N LEU A 8 10.04 -11.49 -43.70
CA LEU A 8 10.61 -10.67 -42.63
C LEU A 8 9.55 -9.87 -41.87
N VAL A 9 8.58 -9.28 -42.58
CA VAL A 9 7.45 -8.57 -41.94
C VAL A 9 6.58 -9.51 -41.11
N LEU A 10 6.31 -10.72 -41.61
CA LEU A 10 5.55 -11.73 -40.86
C LEU A 10 6.29 -12.18 -39.59
N PHE A 11 7.60 -12.31 -39.64
CA PHE A 11 8.38 -12.71 -38.47
C PHE A 11 8.41 -11.61 -37.40
N LEU A 12 8.58 -10.35 -37.81
CA LEU A 12 8.56 -9.20 -36.91
C LEU A 12 7.18 -8.98 -36.25
N SER A 13 6.08 -9.23 -36.98
CA SER A 13 4.75 -9.11 -36.38
C SER A 13 4.51 -10.17 -35.31
N VAL A 14 4.97 -11.40 -35.53
CA VAL A 14 4.89 -12.47 -34.51
C VAL A 14 5.72 -12.11 -33.27
N ILE A 15 6.96 -11.64 -33.46
CA ILE A 15 7.81 -11.20 -32.33
C ILE A 15 7.14 -10.06 -31.55
N PHE A 16 6.60 -9.07 -32.24
CA PHE A 16 5.89 -7.95 -31.61
C PHE A 16 4.69 -8.42 -30.79
N LEU A 17 3.88 -9.35 -31.32
CA LEU A 17 2.73 -9.91 -30.61
C LEU A 17 3.14 -10.69 -29.36
N LEU A 18 4.25 -11.45 -29.42
CA LEU A 18 4.78 -12.18 -28.27
C LEU A 18 5.26 -11.21 -27.18
N ILE A 19 6.02 -10.18 -27.54
CA ILE A 19 6.49 -9.15 -26.60
C ILE A 19 5.30 -8.40 -25.99
N PHE A 20 4.32 -8.02 -26.80
CA PHE A 20 3.11 -7.34 -26.33
C PHE A 20 2.28 -8.22 -25.38
N SER A 21 2.16 -9.52 -25.67
CA SER A 21 1.49 -10.47 -24.78
C SER A 21 2.18 -10.57 -23.42
N MET A 22 3.51 -10.71 -23.40
CA MET A 22 4.30 -10.72 -22.16
C MET A 22 4.17 -9.42 -21.37
N TYR A 23 4.15 -8.28 -22.06
CA TYR A 23 3.92 -6.97 -21.43
C TYR A 23 2.53 -6.89 -20.79
N ARG A 24 1.49 -7.39 -21.46
CA ARG A 24 0.11 -7.39 -20.95
C ARG A 24 -0.09 -8.32 -19.77
N ILE A 25 0.55 -9.49 -19.77
CA ILE A 25 0.49 -10.46 -18.66
C ILE A 25 1.20 -9.91 -17.42
N SER A 26 2.28 -9.14 -17.60
CA SER A 26 3.02 -8.53 -16.50
C SER A 26 2.30 -7.35 -15.82
N GLN A 27 1.19 -6.84 -16.39
CA GLN A 27 0.45 -5.74 -15.76
C GLN A 27 -0.35 -6.24 -14.54
N PRO A 28 -0.42 -5.46 -13.45
CA PRO A 28 -1.23 -5.83 -12.30
C PRO A 28 -2.71 -5.89 -12.67
N ARG A 29 -3.38 -6.99 -12.32
CA ARG A 29 -4.84 -7.13 -12.53
C ARG A 29 -5.60 -6.35 -11.46
N VAL A 30 -6.60 -5.57 -11.86
CA VAL A 30 -7.62 -5.05 -10.95
C VAL A 30 -8.56 -6.20 -10.57
N LEU A 31 -8.66 -6.51 -9.28
CA LEU A 31 -9.57 -7.53 -8.77
C LEU A 31 -11.01 -7.01 -8.76
N SER A 32 -11.99 -7.88 -9.02
CA SER A 32 -13.39 -7.56 -8.76
C SER A 32 -13.63 -7.45 -7.24
N ILE A 33 -14.74 -6.84 -6.84
CA ILE A 33 -15.09 -6.67 -5.42
C ILE A 33 -15.21 -8.04 -4.71
N GLU A 34 -15.71 -9.04 -5.41
CA GLU A 34 -15.89 -10.42 -4.98
C GLU A 34 -14.54 -11.09 -4.78
N GLU A 35 -13.62 -10.93 -5.74
CA GLU A 35 -12.26 -11.44 -5.63
C GLU A 35 -11.51 -10.75 -4.49
N MET A 36 -11.66 -9.45 -4.31
CA MET A 36 -11.10 -8.71 -3.18
C MET A 36 -11.61 -9.28 -1.85
N LYS A 37 -12.92 -9.55 -1.73
CA LYS A 37 -13.53 -10.15 -0.53
C LYS A 37 -12.98 -11.54 -0.23
N VAL A 38 -12.85 -12.40 -1.23
CA VAL A 38 -12.27 -13.74 -1.08
C VAL A 38 -10.81 -13.66 -0.64
N ASN A 39 -10.08 -12.62 -1.05
CA ASN A 39 -8.71 -12.34 -0.60
C ASN A 39 -8.64 -11.55 0.73
N GLY A 40 -9.74 -11.46 1.48
CA GLY A 40 -9.76 -10.87 2.82
C GLY A 40 -9.94 -9.35 2.88
N PHE A 41 -10.16 -8.66 1.75
CA PHE A 41 -10.50 -7.24 1.77
C PHE A 41 -11.98 -7.04 2.11
N ILE A 42 -12.23 -6.38 3.24
CA ILE A 42 -13.57 -5.98 3.66
C ILE A 42 -13.65 -4.46 3.57
N LYS A 43 -14.47 -3.95 2.65
CA LYS A 43 -14.74 -2.51 2.56
C LYS A 43 -15.57 -2.09 3.77
N TYR A 44 -14.97 -1.33 4.68
CA TYR A 44 -15.65 -0.80 5.86
C TYR A 44 -16.28 0.55 5.56
N GLY A 45 -17.60 0.65 5.72
CA GLY A 45 -18.35 1.91 5.73
C GLY A 45 -18.19 2.81 4.50
N GLN A 46 -18.64 4.05 4.67
CA GLN A 46 -18.29 5.17 3.78
C GLN A 46 -17.11 5.94 4.40
N TYR A 47 -16.44 6.77 3.60
CA TYR A 47 -15.36 7.61 4.10
C TYR A 47 -15.90 8.61 5.13
N GLU A 48 -15.61 8.36 6.40
CA GLU A 48 -15.93 9.27 7.49
C GLU A 48 -14.76 10.20 7.80
N GLU A 49 -15.09 11.42 8.21
CA GLU A 49 -14.07 12.35 8.69
C GLU A 49 -13.45 11.83 9.99
N VAL A 50 -12.12 11.91 10.09
CA VAL A 50 -11.43 11.57 11.33
C VAL A 50 -11.92 12.49 12.45
N ARG A 51 -12.43 11.91 13.53
CA ARG A 51 -12.90 12.66 14.71
C ARG A 51 -11.75 13.42 15.37
N ASN A 52 -12.06 14.46 16.14
CA ASN A 52 -11.07 15.14 16.95
C ASN A 52 -10.57 14.18 18.04
N PHE A 53 -9.26 14.12 18.21
CA PHE A 53 -8.59 13.31 19.22
C PHE A 53 -7.37 14.06 19.74
N GLU A 54 -6.92 13.68 20.93
CA GLU A 54 -5.67 14.12 21.52
C GLU A 54 -4.90 12.90 22.01
N LEU A 55 -3.68 12.75 21.52
CA LEU A 55 -2.74 11.70 21.89
C LEU A 55 -1.43 12.33 22.35
N ILE A 56 -0.61 11.53 23.01
CA ILE A 56 0.76 11.89 23.38
C ILE A 56 1.69 10.97 22.60
N ASP A 57 2.69 11.55 21.95
CA ASP A 57 3.70 10.77 21.25
C ASP A 57 4.79 10.24 22.20
N HIS A 58 5.72 9.46 21.65
CA HIS A 58 6.86 8.92 22.40
C HIS A 58 7.75 10.01 23.04
N ASN A 59 7.77 11.22 22.48
CA ASN A 59 8.53 12.39 22.94
C ASN A 59 7.73 13.29 23.88
N ASN A 60 6.58 12.80 24.39
CA ASN A 60 5.71 13.53 25.30
C ASN A 60 5.13 14.82 24.70
N THR A 61 5.03 14.90 23.37
CA THR A 61 4.44 16.02 22.64
C THR A 61 2.99 15.71 22.30
N LYS A 62 2.14 16.75 22.32
CA LYS A 62 0.73 16.63 21.93
C LYS A 62 0.61 16.30 20.44
N PHE A 63 -0.21 15.30 20.13
CA PHE A 63 -0.51 14.86 18.78
C PHE A 63 -2.03 14.88 18.55
N SER A 64 -2.48 15.63 17.55
CA SER A 64 -3.90 15.86 17.24
C SER A 64 -4.22 15.53 15.77
N LYS A 65 -5.48 15.70 15.39
CA LYS A 65 -5.94 15.61 14.00
C LYS A 65 -5.17 16.53 13.04
N GLU A 66 -4.70 17.68 13.52
CA GLU A 66 -3.93 18.64 12.72
C GLU A 66 -2.59 18.05 12.27
N ASN A 67 -2.01 17.14 13.06
CA ASN A 67 -0.79 16.44 12.69
C ASN A 67 -1.02 15.47 11.52
N PHE A 68 -2.19 14.82 11.43
CA PHE A 68 -2.53 13.96 10.29
C PHE A 68 -2.74 14.76 9.00
N ALA A 69 -3.30 15.97 9.09
CA ALA A 69 -3.58 16.81 7.93
C ALA A 69 -2.32 17.29 7.17
N LYS A 70 -1.13 17.17 7.79
CA LYS A 70 0.15 17.53 7.16
C LYS A 70 0.55 16.56 6.05
N ASN A 71 0.07 15.31 6.09
CA ASN A 71 0.42 14.26 5.14
C ASN A 71 -0.78 13.87 4.27
N LYS A 72 -0.53 13.45 3.02
CA LYS A 72 -1.61 13.09 2.08
C LYS A 72 -2.20 11.71 2.37
N LEU A 73 -1.40 10.78 2.88
CA LEU A 73 -1.86 9.43 3.21
C LEU A 73 -1.26 8.97 4.54
N ASN A 74 -2.14 8.65 5.49
CA ASN A 74 -1.78 8.21 6.83
C ASN A 74 -2.17 6.74 6.98
N LEU A 75 -1.18 5.87 7.21
CA LEU A 75 -1.39 4.45 7.46
C LEU A 75 -1.29 4.21 8.97
N ILE A 76 -2.40 3.82 9.59
CA ILE A 76 -2.52 3.73 11.03
C ILE A 76 -2.68 2.26 11.43
N TYR A 77 -1.86 1.80 12.35
CA TYR A 77 -1.98 0.51 13.00
C TYR A 77 -2.28 0.71 14.49
N PHE A 78 -3.31 0.02 14.99
CA PHE A 78 -3.66 -0.01 16.41
C PHE A 78 -3.11 -1.29 17.01
N GLY A 79 -2.22 -1.18 17.98
CA GLY A 79 -1.55 -2.33 18.55
C GLY A 79 -1.18 -2.14 20.02
N TYR A 80 -0.50 -3.13 20.58
CA TYR A 80 0.08 -3.06 21.91
C TYR A 80 1.60 -2.96 21.80
N THR A 81 2.25 -2.25 22.72
CA THR A 81 3.72 -2.12 22.75
C THR A 81 4.42 -3.40 23.18
N THR A 82 3.72 -4.29 23.89
CA THR A 82 4.24 -5.53 24.44
C THR A 82 3.33 -6.69 24.05
N CYS A 83 3.42 -7.11 22.78
CA CYS A 83 2.82 -8.37 22.33
C CYS A 83 3.96 -9.31 21.91
N PRO A 84 3.99 -10.54 22.44
CA PRO A 84 5.13 -11.45 22.26
C PRO A 84 5.30 -12.00 20.84
N THR A 85 4.31 -11.89 19.94
CA THR A 85 4.39 -12.51 18.58
C THR A 85 3.72 -11.74 17.44
N GLU A 86 2.52 -11.18 17.62
CA GLU A 86 1.71 -10.63 16.51
C GLU A 86 2.16 -9.24 16.02
N CYS A 87 2.69 -8.41 16.93
CA CYS A 87 3.14 -7.06 16.61
C CYS A 87 4.34 -6.99 15.65
N PRO A 88 5.43 -7.77 15.81
CA PRO A 88 6.55 -7.73 14.87
C PRO A 88 6.15 -8.21 13.46
N VAL A 89 5.21 -9.16 13.36
CA VAL A 89 4.68 -9.62 12.06
C VAL A 89 3.96 -8.47 11.35
N MET A 90 3.07 -7.76 12.04
CA MET A 90 2.35 -6.64 11.42
C MET A 90 3.28 -5.49 11.02
N MET A 91 4.32 -5.21 11.81
CA MET A 91 5.32 -4.20 11.46
C MET A 91 6.11 -4.58 10.19
N SER A 92 6.44 -5.86 10.02
CA SER A 92 7.07 -6.36 8.78
C SER A 92 6.17 -6.18 7.56
N VAL A 93 4.86 -6.42 7.72
CA VAL A 93 3.86 -6.18 6.67
C VAL A 93 3.78 -4.69 6.33
N MET A 94 3.73 -3.81 7.33
CA MET A 94 3.73 -2.35 7.12
C MET A 94 4.98 -1.90 6.36
N LYS A 95 6.16 -2.40 6.71
CA LYS A 95 7.40 -2.11 5.97
C LYS A 95 7.31 -2.57 4.51
N SER A 96 6.75 -3.76 4.28
CA SER A 96 6.55 -4.27 2.91
C SER A 96 5.60 -3.38 2.10
N ILE A 97 4.56 -2.84 2.74
CA ILE A 97 3.65 -1.87 2.12
C ILE A 97 4.40 -0.58 1.80
N TYR A 98 5.17 -0.04 2.73
CA TYR A 98 5.95 1.18 2.52
C TYR A 98 6.87 1.08 1.31
N THR A 99 7.60 -0.03 1.16
CA THR A 99 8.51 -0.24 0.02
C THR A 99 7.81 -0.36 -1.34
N LYS A 100 6.50 -0.62 -1.36
CA LYS A 100 5.72 -0.82 -2.58
C LYS A 100 4.93 0.43 -2.98
N ILE A 101 4.78 1.41 -2.09
CA ILE A 101 4.04 2.63 -2.42
C ILE A 101 5.02 3.72 -2.87
N ASP A 102 4.92 4.11 -4.13
CA ASP A 102 5.79 5.08 -4.80
C ASP A 102 5.40 6.53 -4.52
N THR A 103 5.00 6.85 -3.28
CA THR A 103 4.59 8.21 -2.91
C THR A 103 5.33 8.69 -1.69
N GLU A 104 6.01 9.84 -1.83
CA GLU A 104 6.81 10.45 -0.76
C GLU A 104 5.97 11.05 0.38
N ASN A 105 4.64 11.13 0.22
CA ASN A 105 3.74 11.79 1.18
C ASN A 105 2.91 10.79 2.02
N ILE A 106 3.55 9.67 2.40
CA ILE A 106 2.96 8.67 3.30
C ILE A 106 3.60 8.74 4.67
N GLN A 107 2.77 8.67 5.70
CA GLN A 107 3.22 8.52 7.07
C GLN A 107 2.57 7.31 7.73
N PHE A 108 3.38 6.50 8.40
CA PHE A 108 2.93 5.38 9.22
C PHE A 108 2.87 5.76 10.69
N TYR A 109 1.82 5.30 11.36
CA TYR A 109 1.56 5.55 12.76
C TYR A 109 1.22 4.24 13.47
N LEU A 110 1.89 3.97 14.60
CA LEU A 110 1.47 2.96 15.54
C LEU A 110 0.81 3.66 16.74
N ILE A 111 -0.51 3.49 16.88
CA ILE A 111 -1.24 3.93 18.06
C ILE A 111 -1.25 2.77 19.05
N SER A 112 -0.52 2.92 20.16
CA SER A 112 -0.60 1.96 21.26
C SER A 112 -1.91 2.14 22.01
N LEU A 113 -2.65 1.04 22.21
CA LEU A 113 -3.85 1.01 23.05
C LEU A 113 -3.55 1.20 24.55
N ILE A 114 -2.27 1.28 24.93
CA ILE A 114 -1.78 1.63 26.27
C ILE A 114 -1.44 3.14 26.36
N LEU A 115 -1.96 3.96 25.43
CA LEU A 115 -1.92 5.44 25.44
C LEU A 115 -0.59 6.11 24.98
N LYS A 116 0.12 5.54 23.99
CA LYS A 116 1.30 6.21 23.40
C LYS A 116 1.40 6.02 21.88
N LEU A 117 1.53 7.12 21.12
CA LEU A 117 1.78 7.06 19.68
C LEU A 117 3.28 6.90 19.41
N ILE A 118 3.65 5.83 18.70
CA ILE A 118 5.02 5.60 18.22
C ILE A 118 5.06 5.96 16.74
N LEU A 119 5.94 6.89 16.39
CA LEU A 119 6.22 7.23 14.99
C LEU A 119 7.23 6.22 14.46
N LEU A 120 6.83 5.48 13.42
CA LEU A 120 7.75 4.64 12.66
C LEU A 120 8.24 5.50 11.49
N LYS A 121 9.40 6.14 11.69
CA LYS A 121 10.12 6.84 10.63
C LYS A 121 11.59 6.45 10.74
N ASP A 122 11.94 5.38 10.02
CA ASP A 122 13.27 5.14 9.49
C ASP A 122 13.16 5.04 7.96
#